data_AF-A0A9X3ZMF3-F1
#
_entry.id   AF-A0A9X3ZMF3-F1
#
_cell.length_a   1.000
_cell.length_b   1.000
_cell.length_c   1.000
_cell.angle_alpha   90.00
_cell.angle_beta   90.00
_cell.angle_gamma   90.00
#
_symmetry.space_group_name_H-M   'P 1'
#
loop_
_entity.id
_entity.type
_entity.pdbx_description
1 polymer ?
#
loop_
_entity_poly.entity_id
_entity_poly.type
_entity_poly.pdbx_seq_one_letter_code
_entity_poly.pdbx_strand_id
1 'polypeptide(L)' 'MAKQFKQAPLPFTGQKRMFLKHFTQVLNDNIEGNGKGWTIIDVFGGSGLLSHVAKRLKPKAKVIY' A
#
# COMPACT_ATOMS: atom_id res chain seq x y z
N MET A 1 -5.07 2.71 16.70
CA MET A 1 -4.53 2.76 15.32
C MET A 1 -4.39 1.33 14.80
N ALA A 2 -4.83 1.04 13.58
CA ALA A 2 -4.75 -0.32 13.05
C ALA A 2 -3.30 -0.68 12.67
N LYS A 3 -2.89 -1.92 12.97
CA LYS A 3 -1.50 -2.40 12.84
C LYS A 3 -1.00 -2.27 11.39
N GLN A 4 0.22 -1.75 11.22
CA GLN A 4 0.89 -1.74 9.93
C GLN A 4 1.70 -3.03 9.76
N PHE A 5 1.37 -3.81 8.75
CA PHE A 5 2.08 -5.02 8.41
C PHE A 5 3.14 -4.69 7.36
N LYS A 6 4.36 -5.20 7.55
CA LYS A 6 5.49 -5.04 6.61
C LYS A 6 5.82 -6.34 5.86
N GLN A 7 5.00 -7.37 6.05
CA GLN A 7 5.14 -8.68 5.44
C GLN A 7 3.76 -9.27 5.17
N ALA A 8 3.67 -10.17 4.19
CA ALA A 8 2.50 -10.99 3.98
C ALA A 8 2.17 -11.84 5.24
N PRO A 9 0.88 -12.11 5.52
CA PRO A 9 0.46 -12.92 6.67
C PRO A 9 0.83 -14.41 6.53
N LEU A 10 1.08 -14.88 5.29
CA LEU A 10 1.51 -16.23 4.97
C LEU A 10 2.71 -16.18 4.02
N PRO A 11 3.53 -17.25 3.95
CA PRO A 11 4.59 -17.35 2.95
C PRO A 11 4.02 -17.17 1.53
N PHE A 12 4.50 -16.15 0.82
CA PHE A 12 4.05 -15.83 -0.52
C PHE A 12 5.25 -15.50 -1.40
N THR A 13 5.43 -16.29 -2.46
CA THR A 13 6.49 -16.07 -3.45
C THR A 13 6.29 -14.72 -4.13
N GLY A 14 7.34 -13.90 -4.19
CA GLY A 14 7.24 -12.55 -4.76
C GLY A 14 6.64 -11.50 -3.83
N GLN A 15 6.57 -11.73 -2.51
CA GLN A 15 6.16 -10.68 -1.57
C GLN A 15 7.06 -9.43 -1.65
N LYS A 16 6.45 -8.26 -1.87
CA LYS A 16 7.14 -7.00 -2.14
C LYS A 16 7.65 -6.28 -0.87
N ARG A 17 8.04 -7.02 0.19
CA ARG A 17 8.42 -6.45 1.50
C ARG A 17 9.63 -5.50 1.43
N MET A 18 10.63 -5.84 0.60
CA MET A 18 11.83 -5.02 0.41
C MET A 18 11.57 -3.79 -0.47
N PHE A 19 10.45 -3.78 -1.22
CA PHE A 19 10.05 -2.68 -2.08
C PHE A 19 9.24 -1.60 -1.35
N LEU A 20 8.79 -1.87 -0.11
CA LEU A 20 7.90 -0.97 0.63
C LEU A 20 8.46 0.46 0.81
N LYS A 21 9.78 0.61 0.97
CA LYS A 21 10.41 1.92 1.12
C LYS A 21 10.23 2.77 -0.14
N HIS A 22 10.55 2.21 -1.31
CA HIS A 22 10.40 2.87 -2.59
C HIS A 22 8.93 3.15 -2.91
N PHE A 23 8.05 2.18 -2.67
CA PHE A 23 6.62 2.35 -2.88
C PHE A 23 6.02 3.48 -2.01
N THR A 24 6.42 3.55 -0.73
CA THR A 24 5.99 4.61 0.19
C THR A 24 6.45 5.99 -0.29
N GLN A 25 7.70 6.09 -0.78
CA GLN A 25 8.23 7.33 -1.34
C GLN A 25 7.40 7.79 -2.54
N VAL A 26 7.17 6.91 -3.51
CA VAL A 26 6.34 7.20 -4.69
C VAL A 26 4.94 7.67 -4.31
N LEU A 27 4.28 7.03 -3.34
CA LEU A 27 2.96 7.46 -2.88
C LEU A 27 2.98 8.85 -2.23
N ASN A 28 4.04 9.21 -1.53
CA ASN A 28 4.14 10.52 -0.90
C ASN A 28 4.48 11.62 -1.91
N ASP A 29 5.30 11.31 -2.90
CA ASP A 29 5.69 12.27 -3.94
C ASP A 29 4.54 12.58 -4.91
N ASN A 30 3.62 11.62 -5.11
CA ASN A 30 2.56 11.74 -6.12
C ASN A 30 1.15 11.96 -5.55
N ILE A 31 0.92 11.67 -4.27
CA ILE A 31 -0.40 11.80 -3.65
C ILE A 31 -0.33 12.72 -2.44
N GLU A 32 -0.95 13.88 -2.55
CA GLU A 32 -0.94 14.89 -1.50
C GLU A 32 -1.71 14.45 -0.24
N GLY A 33 -1.16 14.82 0.92
CA GLY A 33 -1.75 14.60 2.22
C GLY A 33 -2.22 13.16 2.43
N ASN A 34 -3.51 13.01 2.81
CA ASN A 34 -4.14 11.74 3.13
C ASN A 34 -4.78 11.02 1.92
N GLY A 35 -4.57 11.51 0.70
CA GLY A 35 -5.12 10.94 -0.55
C GLY A 35 -6.62 11.14 -0.75
N LYS A 36 -7.18 12.26 -0.27
CA LYS A 36 -8.60 12.58 -0.50
C LYS A 36 -8.84 12.73 -2.02
N GLY A 37 -9.87 12.07 -2.54
CA GLY A 37 -10.21 12.12 -3.97
C GLY A 37 -9.44 11.15 -4.86
N TRP A 38 -8.43 10.46 -4.31
CA TRP A 38 -7.65 9.47 -5.06
C TRP A 38 -8.27 8.09 -4.99
N THR A 39 -8.17 7.36 -6.11
CA THR A 39 -8.41 5.92 -6.17
C THR A 39 -7.12 5.23 -6.58
N ILE A 40 -6.62 4.33 -5.73
CA ILE A 40 -5.42 3.50 -5.98
C ILE A 40 -5.92 2.09 -6.32
N ILE A 41 -5.52 1.57 -7.48
CA ILE A 41 -5.91 0.24 -7.96
C ILE A 41 -4.66 -0.64 -8.01
N ASP A 42 -4.64 -1.70 -7.20
CA ASP A 42 -3.56 -2.70 -7.23
C ASP A 42 -3.91 -3.83 -8.19
N VAL A 43 -3.50 -3.67 -9.45
CA VAL A 43 -3.77 -4.65 -10.51
C VAL A 43 -2.96 -5.95 -10.38
N PHE A 44 -2.00 -6.02 -9.45
CA PHE A 44 -1.16 -7.19 -9.19
C PHE A 44 -0.98 -7.40 -7.69
N GLY A 45 -2.12 -7.63 -7.03
CA GLY A 45 -2.22 -7.60 -5.59
C GLY A 45 -1.40 -8.65 -4.83
N GLY A 46 -1.40 -9.89 -5.32
CA GLY A 46 -0.68 -11.00 -4.68
C GLY A 46 -1.10 -11.23 -3.23
N SER A 47 -0.29 -10.76 -2.29
CA SER A 47 -0.50 -10.94 -0.84
C SER A 47 -1.19 -9.77 -0.13
N GLY A 48 -1.58 -8.69 -0.81
CA GLY A 48 -2.23 -7.55 -0.16
C GLY A 48 -1.28 -6.52 0.42
N LEU A 49 0.03 -6.77 0.36
CA LEU A 49 0.99 -6.00 1.15
C LEU A 49 1.08 -4.54 0.70
N LEU A 50 1.06 -4.28 -0.62
CA LEU A 50 1.12 -2.92 -1.14
C LEU A 50 -0.19 -2.16 -0.91
N SER A 51 -1.35 -2.76 -1.20
CA SER A 51 -2.65 -2.16 -0.90
C SER A 51 -2.85 -1.85 0.59
N HIS A 52 -2.40 -2.75 1.48
CA HIS A 52 -2.44 -2.47 2.92
C HIS A 52 -1.60 -1.23 3.28
N VAL A 53 -0.38 -1.12 2.74
CA VAL A 53 0.49 0.03 2.96
C VAL A 53 -0.11 1.31 2.37
N ALA A 54 -0.65 1.26 1.15
CA ALA A 54 -1.30 2.39 0.50
C ALA A 54 -2.48 2.91 1.34
N LYS A 55 -3.36 2.01 1.82
CA LYS A 55 -4.52 2.39 2.63
C LYS A 55 -4.13 2.96 4.00
N ARG A 56 -3.02 2.51 4.60
CA ARG A 56 -2.51 3.05 5.87
C ARG A 56 -1.84 4.40 5.69
N LEU A 57 -1.10 4.58 4.60
CA LEU A 57 -0.40 5.84 4.30
C LEU A 57 -1.35 6.93 3.82
N LYS A 58 -2.35 6.57 3.00
CA LYS A 58 -3.34 7.48 2.42
C LYS A 58 -4.75 7.06 2.85
N PRO A 59 -5.14 7.29 4.11
CA PRO A 59 -6.37 6.73 4.68
C PRO A 59 -7.66 7.23 4.00
N LYS A 60 -7.63 8.43 3.39
CA LYS A 60 -8.78 9.00 2.68
C LYS A 60 -8.86 8.57 1.21
N ALA A 61 -7.85 7.87 0.70
CA ALA A 61 -7.89 7.29 -0.65
C ALA A 61 -8.81 6.05 -0.67
N LYS A 62 -9.51 5.86 -1.79
CA LYS A 62 -10.14 4.57 -2.10
C LYS A 62 -9.04 3.64 -2.60
N VAL A 63 -8.90 2.47 -1.98
CA VAL A 63 -7.93 1.46 -2.41
C VAL A 63 -8.71 0.24 -2.85
N ILE A 64 -8.50 -0.16 -4.09
CA ILE A 64 -9.06 -1.38 -4.69
C ILE A 64 -7.90 -2.35 -4.83
N TYR A 65 -8.06 -3.53 -4.24
CA TYR A 65 -7.09 -4.60 -4.19
C TYR A 65 -7.67 -5.83 -4.86
#